data_AF-A0A1I5HUL8-F1
#
_entry.id   AF-A0A1I5HUL8-F1
#
_cell.length_a   1.000
_cell.length_b   1.000
_cell.length_c   1.000
_cell.angle_alpha   90.00
_cell.angle_beta   90.00
_cell.angle_gamma   90.00
#
_symmetry.space_group_name_H-M   'P 1'
#
loop_
_entity.id
_entity.type
_entity.pdbx_description
1 polymer ?
#
loop_
_entity_poly.entity_id
_entity_poly.type
_entity_poly.pdbx_seq_one_letter_code
_entity_poly.pdbx_strand_id
1 'polypeptide(L)'
;MMVAVQQDPDTRRAIRAFVRAHHPDVGGDPEAFAAGLAELRAGRDRCDAPVVVVHRPRGIRGLVRRFRDWRARRNRPPRVR
;
A
#
# COMPACT_ATOMS: atom_id res chain seq x y z
N MET A 1 -11.89 -13.87 -1.64
CA MET A 1 -12.01 -12.76 -2.61
C MET A 1 -11.07 -11.64 -2.20
N MET A 2 -10.03 -11.35 -2.99
CA MET A 2 -9.16 -10.19 -2.76
C MET A 2 -9.73 -9.03 -3.59
N VAL A 3 -10.51 -8.15 -2.96
CA VAL A 3 -11.05 -6.97 -3.64
C VAL A 3 -9.88 -6.02 -3.87
N ALA A 4 -9.47 -5.85 -5.13
CA ALA A 4 -8.53 -4.80 -5.50
C ALA A 4 -9.19 -3.47 -5.12
N VAL A 5 -8.69 -2.83 -4.07
CA VAL A 5 -9.11 -1.47 -3.71
C VAL A 5 -8.71 -0.59 -4.89
N GLN A 6 -9.67 -0.30 -5.77
CA GLN A 6 -9.47 0.61 -6.88
C GLN A 6 -9.25 1.99 -6.28
N GLN A 7 -7.98 2.33 -6.15
CA GLN A 7 -7.55 3.62 -5.67
C GLN A 7 -7.66 4.59 -6.83
N ASP A 8 -8.78 5.30 -6.87
CA ASP A 8 -9.01 6.42 -7.79
C ASP A 8 -7.77 7.35 -7.90
N PRO A 9 -7.21 7.55 -9.10
CA PRO A 9 -5.99 8.31 -9.32
C PRO A 9 -6.16 9.81 -9.02
N ASP A 10 -7.34 10.37 -9.26
CA ASP A 10 -7.63 11.79 -9.02
C ASP A 10 -7.68 12.10 -7.53
N THR A 11 -8.27 11.21 -6.74
CA THR A 11 -8.23 11.27 -5.27
C THR A 11 -6.81 11.26 -4.74
N ARG A 12 -5.92 10.41 -5.29
CA ARG A 12 -4.50 10.40 -4.90
C ARG A 12 -3.80 11.70 -5.26
N ARG A 13 -4.14 12.30 -6.40
CA ARG A 13 -3.59 13.59 -6.83
C ARG A 13 -4.04 14.70 -5.88
N ALA A 14 -5.31 14.73 -5.48
CA ALA A 14 -5.87 15.69 -4.53
C ALA A 14 -5.17 15.60 -3.16
N ILE A 15 -5.01 14.39 -2.61
CA ILE A 15 -4.29 14.17 -1.35
C ILE A 15 -2.85 14.67 -1.44
N ARG A 16 -2.12 14.35 -2.54
CA ARG A 16 -0.74 14.83 -2.72
C ARG A 16 -0.63 16.35 -2.83
N ALA A 17 -1.61 16.99 -3.48
CA ALA A 17 -1.67 18.44 -3.58
C ALA A 17 -1.87 19.07 -2.19
N PHE A 18 -2.81 18.56 -1.39
CA PHE A 18 -3.03 18.98 -0.01
C PHE A 18 -1.77 18.80 0.85
N VAL A 19 -1.16 17.60 0.77
CA VAL A 19 0.06 17.28 1.53
C VAL A 19 1.20 18.25 1.21
N ARG A 20 1.38 18.61 -0.06
CA ARG A 20 2.42 19.56 -0.46
C ARG A 20 2.14 20.99 0.02
N ALA A 21 0.87 21.39 0.11
CA ALA A 21 0.48 22.74 0.51
C ALA A 21 0.52 22.96 2.02
N HIS A 22 0.18 21.94 2.83
CA HIS A 22 0.00 22.07 4.28
C HIS A 22 1.04 21.31 5.12
N HIS A 23 2.16 20.89 4.51
CA HIS A 23 3.09 19.98 5.17
C HIS A 23 3.66 20.56 6.49
N PRO A 24 3.65 19.81 7.61
CA PRO A 24 4.18 20.30 8.87
C PRO A 24 5.70 20.55 8.82
N ASP A 25 6.46 19.75 8.07
CA ASP A 25 7.92 19.96 7.93
C ASP A 25 8.31 21.26 7.20
N VAL A 26 7.37 21.97 6.55
CA VAL A 26 7.63 23.31 5.98
C VAL A 26 7.07 24.44 6.86
N GLY A 27 6.66 24.14 8.09
CA GLY A 27 6.08 25.10 9.03
C GLY A 27 4.55 25.13 9.07
N GLY A 28 3.87 24.11 8.51
CA GLY A 28 2.43 23.94 8.67
C GLY A 28 2.04 23.47 10.08
N ASP A 29 0.80 23.73 10.48
CA ASP A 29 0.25 23.23 11.74
C ASP A 29 -0.01 21.70 11.66
N PRO A 30 0.62 20.88 12.52
CA PRO A 30 0.42 19.44 12.53
C PRO A 30 -1.03 19.01 12.81
N GLU A 31 -1.76 19.75 13.65
CA GLU A 31 -3.13 19.38 14.02
C GLU A 31 -4.12 19.67 12.88
N ALA A 32 -4.07 20.87 12.30
CA ALA A 32 -4.86 21.20 11.11
C ALA A 32 -4.54 20.27 9.93
N PHE A 33 -3.28 19.87 9.77
CA PHE A 33 -2.88 18.90 8.76
C PHE A 33 -3.52 17.52 8.98
N ALA A 34 -3.48 17.01 10.22
CA ALA A 34 -4.08 15.72 10.57
C ALA A 34 -5.60 15.73 10.35
N ALA A 35 -6.28 16.81 10.76
CA ALA A 35 -7.72 16.97 10.56
C ALA A 35 -8.10 17.01 9.07
N GLY A 36 -7.45 17.85 8.27
CA GLY A 36 -7.73 17.95 6.83
C GLY A 36 -7.38 16.67 6.06
N LEU A 37 -6.33 15.95 6.49
CA LEU A 37 -5.99 14.65 5.92
C LEU A 37 -7.00 13.56 6.28
N ALA A 38 -7.59 13.60 7.48
CA ALA A 38 -8.65 12.69 7.90
C ALA A 38 -9.93 12.94 7.08
N GLU A 39 -10.31 14.19 6.85
CA GLU A 39 -11.46 14.55 6.00
C GLU A 39 -11.28 14.06 4.56
N LEU A 40 -10.10 14.27 3.96
CA LEU A 40 -9.78 13.79 2.61
C LEU A 40 -9.74 12.25 2.52
N ARG A 41 -9.62 11.55 3.64
CA ARG A 41 -9.63 10.08 3.74
C ARG A 41 -10.97 9.53 4.20
N ALA A 42 -11.90 10.35 4.67
CA ALA A 42 -13.23 9.92 5.08
C ALA A 42 -13.93 9.22 3.89
N GLY A 43 -14.27 7.93 4.07
CA GLY A 43 -14.78 7.06 3.00
C GLY A 43 -13.75 6.14 2.33
N ARG A 44 -12.46 6.31 2.63
CA ARG A 44 -11.34 5.44 2.21
C ARG A 44 -10.72 4.63 3.35
N ASP A 45 -10.98 4.97 4.60
CA ASP A 45 -10.54 4.22 5.80
C ASP A 45 -11.29 2.89 5.97
N ARG A 46 -11.16 2.02 4.96
CA ARG A 46 -11.54 0.60 5.05
C ARG A 46 -10.36 -0.26 5.51
N CYS A 47 -9.26 0.36 5.90
CA CYS A 47 -7.98 -0.30 6.14
C CYS A 47 -7.61 -0.26 7.62
N ASP A 48 -8.51 -0.71 8.51
CA ASP A 48 -8.21 -0.96 9.94
C ASP A 48 -7.33 -2.20 10.17
N ALA A 49 -6.61 -2.64 9.14
CA ALA A 49 -5.75 -3.80 9.25
C ALA A 49 -4.42 -3.43 9.93
N PRO A 50 -3.87 -4.30 10.79
CA PRO A 50 -2.58 -4.05 11.43
C PRO A 50 -1.48 -3.84 10.37
N VAL A 51 -0.72 -2.75 10.51
CA VAL A 51 0.42 -2.46 9.63
C VAL A 51 1.58 -3.40 9.99
N VAL A 52 1.79 -4.43 9.17
CA VAL A 52 2.93 -5.35 9.32
C VAL A 52 4.06 -4.95 8.37
N VAL A 53 5.17 -4.48 8.91
CA VAL A 53 6.38 -4.21 8.11
C VAL A 53 7.11 -5.53 7.82
N VAL A 54 7.03 -6.00 6.58
CA VAL A 54 7.71 -7.23 6.14
C VAL A 54 8.97 -6.89 5.34
N HIS A 55 10.13 -7.32 5.81
CA HIS A 55 11.37 -7.24 5.05
C HIS A 55 11.41 -8.34 3.98
N ARG A 56 11.33 -7.94 2.71
CA ARG A 56 11.51 -8.88 1.59
C ARG A 56 12.99 -8.98 1.23
N PRO A 57 13.55 -10.19 1.08
CA PRO A 57 14.92 -10.34 0.57
C PRO A 57 15.02 -9.70 -0.81
N ARG A 58 15.93 -8.73 -0.94
CA ARG A 58 16.28 -8.08 -2.21
C ARG A 58 17.53 -8.74 -2.83
N GLY A 59 17.89 -8.33 -4.04
CA GLY A 59 19.05 -8.85 -4.75
C GLY A 59 18.93 -10.32 -5.15
N ILE A 60 20.09 -11.01 -5.22
CA ILE A 60 20.20 -12.40 -5.68
C ILE A 60 19.27 -13.33 -4.88
N ARG A 61 19.16 -13.16 -3.56
CA ARG A 61 18.26 -13.96 -2.71
C ARG A 61 16.78 -13.79 -3.08
N GLY A 62 16.39 -12.59 -3.51
CA GLY A 62 15.05 -12.30 -4.04
C GLY A 62 14.79 -13.00 -5.39
N LEU A 63 15.79 -13.02 -6.27
CA LEU A 63 15.71 -13.72 -7.56
C LEU A 63 15.61 -15.24 -7.38
N VAL A 64 16.43 -15.83 -6.50
CA VAL A 64 16.37 -17.26 -6.17
C VAL A 64 14.99 -17.65 -5.62
N ARG A 65 14.45 -16.84 -4.69
CA ARG A 65 13.09 -17.06 -4.16
C ARG A 65 12.04 -16.99 -5.27
N ARG A 66 12.11 -16.00 -6.16
CA ARG A 66 11.19 -15.86 -7.30
C ARG A 66 11.26 -17.07 -8.23
N PHE A 67 12.46 -17.56 -8.54
CA PHE A 67 12.65 -18.73 -9.38
C PHE A 67 12.09 -20.01 -8.72
N ARG A 68 12.35 -20.20 -7.43
CA ARG A 68 11.79 -21.32 -6.65
C ARG A 68 10.26 -21.30 -6.63
N ASP A 69 9.66 -20.13 -6.40
CA ASP A 69 8.20 -19.96 -6.38
C ASP A 69 7.59 -20.16 -7.78
N TRP A 70 8.30 -19.81 -8.84
CA TRP A 70 7.89 -20.10 -10.22
C TRP A 70 7.94 -21.61 -10.53
N ARG A 71 9.04 -22.28 -10.18
CA ARG A 71 9.21 -23.73 -10.37
C ARG A 71 8.19 -24.53 -9.57
N ALA A 72 7.96 -24.16 -8.32
CA ALA A 72 6.95 -24.81 -7.47
C ALA A 72 5.53 -24.66 -8.03
N ARG A 73 5.23 -23.54 -8.70
CA ARG A 73 3.94 -23.36 -9.40
C ARG A 73 3.81 -24.24 -10.64
N ARG A 74 4.89 -24.40 -11.42
CA ARG A 74 4.89 -25.32 -12.58
C ARG A 74 4.77 -26.78 -12.18
N ASN A 75 5.39 -27.17 -11.08
CA ASN A 75 5.41 -28.56 -10.60
C ASN A 75 4.28 -28.84 -9.60
N ARG A 76 3.24 -28.00 -9.53
CA ARG A 76 2.10 -28.29 -8.64
C ARG A 76 1.31 -29.45 -9.25
N PRO A 77 1.25 -30.61 -8.57
CA PRO A 77 0.40 -31.70 -9.03
C PRO A 77 -1.06 -31.21 -9.06
N PRO A 78 -1.87 -31.72 -10.00
CA PRO A 78 -3.28 -31.37 -10.11
C PRO A 78 -3.95 -31.61 -8.74
N ARG A 79 -4.62 -30.57 -8.22
CA ARG A 79 -5.42 -30.66 -7.00
C ARG A 79 -6.74 -31.32 -7.34
N VAL A 80 -6.69 -32.61 -7.67
CA VAL A 80 -7.86 -33.43 -7.92
C VAL A 80 -7.68 -34.70 -7.09
N ARG A 81 -8.68 -34.98 -6.27
CA ARG A 81 -8.95 -36.29 -5.68
C ARG A 81 -10.30 -36.72 -6.23
#